data_AF-A0A966ICQ3-F1
#
_entry.id   AF-A0A966ICQ3-F1
#
_cell.length_a   1.000
_cell.length_b   1.000
_cell.length_c   1.000
_cell.angle_alpha   90.00
_cell.angle_beta   90.00
_cell.angle_gamma   90.00
#
_symmetry.space_group_name_H-M   'P 1'
#
loop_
_entity.id
_entity.type
_entity.pdbx_description
1 polymer ?
#
loop_
_entity_poly.entity_id
_entity_poly.type
_entity_poly.pdbx_seq_one_letter_code
_entity_poly.pdbx_strand_id
1 'polypeptide(L)' 'ARRCLYENDDVLVMHFFMTFPNGTRDAVLYYIQKADGLMRRIETGSTPLK' A
#
# COMPACT_ATOMS: atom_id res chain seq x y z
N ALA A 1 6.43 -7.77 -6.50
CA ALA A 1 4.99 -7.86 -6.81
C ALA A 1 4.19 -7.14 -5.74
N ARG A 2 3.09 -6.47 -6.10
CA ARG A 2 2.14 -5.90 -5.15
C ARG A 2 1.04 -6.91 -4.91
N ARG A 3 0.80 -7.28 -3.64
CA ARG A 3 -0.25 -8.24 -3.28
C ARG A 3 -1.48 -7.47 -2.83
N CYS A 4 -2.63 -7.74 -3.45
CA CYS A 4 -3.92 -7.37 -2.88
C CYS A 4 -4.19 -8.29 -1.69
N LEU A 5 -4.37 -7.70 -0.51
CA LEU A 5 -4.70 -8.45 0.71
C LEU A 5 -6.20 -8.45 0.97
N TYR A 6 -6.88 -7.36 0.63
CA TYR A 6 -8.32 -7.19 0.78
C TYR A 6 -8.83 -6.14 -0.19
N GLU A 7 -10.02 -6.36 -0.75
CA GLU A 7 -10.70 -5.38 -1.58
C GLU A 7 -12.22 -5.52 -1.43
N ASN A 8 -12.91 -4.39 -1.23
CA ASN A 8 -14.37 -4.24 -1.35
C ASN A 8 -14.68 -2.91 -2.08
N ASP A 9 -15.93 -2.44 -2.11
CA ASP A 9 -16.29 -1.21 -2.85
C ASP A 9 -15.67 0.07 -2.25
N ASP A 10 -15.37 0.07 -0.95
CA ASP A 10 -14.92 1.25 -0.20
C ASP A 10 -13.39 1.28 0.04
N VAL A 11 -12.72 0.13 0.03
CA VAL A 11 -11.34 -0.02 0.51
C VAL A 11 -10.57 -1.06 -0.32
N LEU A 12 -9.30 -0.74 -0.59
CA LEU A 12 -8.29 -1.68 -1.10
C LEU A 12 -7.07 -1.66 -0.16
N VAL A 13 -6.69 -2.83 0.36
CA VAL A 13 -5.49 -3.03 1.17
C VAL A 13 -4.46 -3.80 0.36
N MET A 14 -3.27 -3.23 0.21
CA MET A 14 -2.17 -3.87 -0.51
C MET A 14 -0.91 -3.95 0.34
N HIS A 15 -0.10 -4.98 0.10
CA HIS A 15 1.22 -5.12 0.70
C HIS A 15 2.29 -5.40 -0.35
N PHE A 16 3.41 -4.69 -0.27
CA PHE A 16 4.53 -4.87 -1.18
C PHE A 16 5.86 -4.45 -0.57
N PHE A 17 6.96 -4.87 -1.20
CA PHE A 17 8.29 -4.41 -0.84
C PHE A 17 8.73 -3.31 -1.80
N MET A 18 9.37 -2.26 -1.29
CA MET A 18 9.87 -1.15 -2.08
C MET A 18 11.30 -0.79 -1.64
N THR A 19 12.15 -0.46 -2.61
CA THR A 19 13.44 0.18 -2.35
C THR A 19 13.26 1.68 -2.51
N PHE A 20 13.58 2.45 -1.47
CA PHE A 20 13.48 3.90 -1.47
C PHE A 20 14.76 4.54 -2.03
N PRO A 21 14.71 5.81 -2.49
CA PRO A 21 15.88 6.51 -3.03
C PRO A 21 17.06 6.64 -2.06
N ASN A 22 16.80 6.56 -0.76
CA ASN A 22 17.81 6.54 0.30
C ASN A 22 18.51 5.16 0.45
N GLY A 23 18.17 4.18 -0.39
CA GLY A 23 18.73 2.84 -0.38
C GLY A 23 18.08 1.87 0.61
N THR A 24 17.14 2.31 1.46
CA THR A 24 16.43 1.39 2.36
C THR A 24 15.45 0.53 1.58
N ARG A 25 15.23 -0.69 2.08
CA ARG A 25 14.19 -1.57 1.57
C ARG A 25 13.16 -1.74 2.66
N ASP A 26 11.89 -1.51 2.34
CA ASP A 26 10.81 -1.54 3.32
C ASP A 26 9.69 -2.48 2.87
N ALA A 27 9.03 -3.13 3.83
CA ALA A 27 7.69 -3.67 3.67
C ALA A 27 6.70 -2.52 3.80
N VAL A 28 5.85 -2.35 2.80
CA VAL A 28 4.92 -1.23 2.68
C VAL A 28 3.49 -1.76 2.66
N LEU A 29 2.67 -1.25 3.57
CA LEU A 29 1.23 -1.45 3.61
C LEU A 29 0.54 -0.20 3.05
N TYR A 30 -0.35 -0.40 2.10
CA TYR A 30 -1.21 0.64 1.54
C TYR A 30 -2.65 0.38 1.98
N TYR A 31 -3.26 1.38 2.60
CA TYR A 31 -4.70 1.54 2.67
C TYR A 31 -5.12 2.52 1.59
N ILE A 32 -6.06 2.12 0.74
CA ILE A 32 -6.63 2.96 -0.30
C ILE A 32 -8.12 3.06 -0.05
N GLN A 33 -8.60 4.25 0.27
CA GLN A 33 -10.03 4.54 0.29
C GLN A 33 -10.51 4.74 -1.15
N LYS A 34 -11.58 4.05 -1.50
CA LYS A 34 -12.26 4.13 -2.79
C LYS A 34 -13.60 4.87 -2.62
N ALA A 35 -14.00 5.59 -3.64
CA ALA A 35 -15.36 6.08 -3.82
C ALA A 35 -15.65 6.19 -5.32
N ASP A 36 -16.84 5.77 -5.75
CA ASP A 36 -17.23 5.78 -7.16
C ASP A 36 -16.27 5.00 -8.07
N GLY A 37 -15.67 3.92 -7.54
CA GLY A 37 -14.65 3.12 -8.25
C GLY A 37 -13.29 3.80 -8.41
N LEU A 38 -13.08 4.98 -7.83
CA LEU A 38 -11.85 5.75 -7.89
C LEU A 38 -11.11 5.78 -6.56
N MET A 39 -9.78 5.88 -6.59
CA MET A 39 -8.97 6.06 -5.39
C MET A 39 -9.10 7.51 -4.89
N ARG A 40 -9.53 7.70 -3.65
CA ARG A 40 -9.74 9.02 -3.04
C ARG A 40 -8.63 9.41 -2.06
N ARG A 41 -8.20 8.45 -1.24
CA ARG A 41 -7.18 8.67 -0.21
C ARG A 41 -6.27 7.47 -0.13
N ILE A 42 -4.99 7.73 0.09
CA ILE A 42 -3.98 6.70 0.32
C ILE A 42 -3.31 7.00 1.65
N GLU A 43 -3.28 6.00 2.53
CA GLU A 43 -2.48 6.01 3.75
C GLU A 43 -1.46 4.89 3.66
N THR A 44 -0.21 5.19 4.02
CA THR A 44 0.89 4.26 3.88
C THR A 44 1.58 4.07 5.23
N GLY A 45 1.88 2.82 5.54
CA GLY A 45 2.80 2.46 6.62
C GLY A 45 3.96 1.69 6.02
N SER A 46 5.19 2.01 6.42
CA SER A 46 6.37 1.24 6.04
C SER A 46 7.08 0.66 7.26
N THR A 47 7.61 -0.55 7.09
CA THR A 47 8.45 -1.24 8.07
C THR A 47 9.78 -1.54 7.39
N PRO A 48 10.91 -0.96 7.86
CA PRO A 48 12.21 -1.24 7.30
C PRO A 48 12.55 -2.74 7.35
N LEU A 49 13.04 -3.27 6.24
CA LEU A 49 13.63 -4.59 6.16
C LEU A 49 15.13 -4.43 6.43
N LYS A 50 15.59 -4.98 7.55
CA LYS A 50 17.02 -5.07 7.87
C LYS A 50 17.77 -5.86 6.81
#